data_AF-A0A954SWX2-F1
#
_entry.id   AF-A0A954SWX2-F1
#
_cell.length_a   1.000
_cell.length_b   1.000
_cell.length_c   1.000
_cell.angle_alpha   90.00
_cell.angle_beta   90.00
_cell.angle_gamma   90.00
#
_symmetry.space_group_name_H-M   'P 1'
#
loop_
_entity.id
_entity.type
_entity.pdbx_description
1 polymer ?
#
loop_
_entity_poly.entity_id
_entity_poly.type
_entity_poly.pdbx_seq_one_letter_code
_entity_poly.pdbx_strand_id
1 'polypeptide(L)'
;MNRPASKSTSQQRRQRYLARVFALNPLVQAPRLLDIRRRALGLQADHQSAASAARPAARATQIARQKVKALQNEFWTLPLDEIERRLETIDTQNAPALAATVRRLGVVAANRPMFAQMVQERRADLPLVRAFKSAVVAATGEAGFAKERFLQSIHQRSRLRNVQRAVRTIRDKYPTLYALERDWFETLLRMKKPAAASVGDEPPATQRPFFDLQFSWWWVFPTMFIVRMLLRIMTSEH
;
A
#
# COMPACT_ATOMS: atom_id res chain seq x y z
N MET A 1 40.07 -6.15 57.10
CA MET A 1 39.17 -6.88 56.20
C MET A 1 38.54 -5.90 55.21
N ASN A 2 38.87 -5.95 53.92
CA ASN A 2 38.11 -5.26 52.87
C ASN A 2 38.36 -5.93 51.51
N ARG A 3 37.29 -6.26 50.79
CA ARG A 3 37.25 -6.95 49.49
C ARG A 3 37.18 -5.93 48.34
N PRO A 4 38.14 -5.90 47.39
CA PRO A 4 37.93 -5.27 46.09
C PRO A 4 38.35 -6.19 44.93
N ALA A 5 37.50 -7.16 44.55
CA ALA A 5 37.81 -8.08 43.44
C ALA A 5 36.74 -8.15 42.32
N SER A 6 35.61 -7.43 42.44
CA SER A 6 34.49 -7.56 41.50
C SER A 6 34.52 -6.60 40.30
N LYS A 7 35.30 -5.52 40.34
CA LYS A 7 35.33 -4.50 39.27
C LYS A 7 36.19 -4.90 38.07
N SER A 8 37.32 -5.58 38.28
CA SER A 8 38.25 -5.97 37.20
C SER A 8 37.64 -7.01 36.26
N THR A 9 36.91 -7.98 36.80
CA THR A 9 36.29 -9.08 36.03
C THR A 9 35.14 -8.62 35.14
N SER A 10 34.35 -7.63 35.56
CA SER A 10 33.24 -7.09 34.74
C SER A 10 33.75 -6.23 33.57
N GLN A 11 34.79 -5.42 33.81
CA GLN A 11 35.43 -4.59 32.79
C GLN A 11 36.12 -5.45 31.72
N GLN A 12 36.81 -6.51 32.13
CA GLN A 12 37.46 -7.45 31.21
C GLN A 12 36.45 -8.24 30.36
N ARG A 13 35.28 -8.57 30.91
CA ARG A 13 34.16 -9.18 30.15
C ARG A 13 33.59 -8.24 29.10
N ARG A 14 33.42 -6.95 29.42
CA ARG A 14 32.95 -5.93 28.47
C ARG A 14 33.93 -5.71 27.32
N GLN A 15 35.23 -5.61 27.61
CA GLN A 15 36.26 -5.48 26.59
C GLN A 15 36.28 -6.68 25.62
N ARG A 16 36.21 -7.91 26.15
CA ARG A 16 36.13 -9.12 25.32
C ARG A 16 34.86 -9.19 24.47
N TYR A 17 33.74 -8.70 24.99
CA TYR A 17 32.49 -8.60 24.22
C TYR A 17 32.62 -7.60 23.07
N LEU A 18 33.08 -6.38 23.34
CA LEU A 18 33.23 -5.33 22.33
C LEU A 18 34.22 -5.74 21.25
N ALA A 19 35.37 -6.32 21.62
CA ALA A 19 36.35 -6.82 20.66
C ALA A 19 35.76 -7.85 19.68
N ARG A 20 34.87 -8.75 20.16
CA ARG A 20 34.19 -9.72 19.30
C ARG A 20 33.11 -9.09 18.42
N VAL A 21 32.40 -8.07 18.90
CA VAL A 21 31.36 -7.37 18.12
C VAL A 21 31.99 -6.56 16.98
N PHE A 22 33.08 -5.84 17.25
CA PHE A 22 33.78 -5.04 16.23
C PHE A 22 34.51 -5.88 15.18
N ALA A 23 34.84 -7.13 15.49
CA ALA A 23 35.46 -8.06 14.54
C ALA A 23 34.47 -8.68 13.54
N LEU A 24 33.15 -8.44 13.68
CA LEU A 24 32.13 -9.04 12.83
C LEU A 24 31.57 -8.02 11.83
N ASN A 25 31.31 -8.47 10.61
CA ASN A 25 30.62 -7.65 9.62
C ASN A 25 29.10 -7.72 9.87
N PRO A 26 28.44 -6.60 10.20
CA PRO A 26 27.02 -6.62 10.57
C PRO A 26 26.07 -6.99 9.42
N LEU A 27 26.49 -6.82 8.15
CA LEU A 27 25.64 -7.16 7.00
C LEU A 27 25.61 -8.66 6.72
N VAL A 28 26.71 -9.37 7.00
CA VAL A 28 26.84 -10.80 6.69
C VAL A 28 26.63 -11.67 7.92
N GLN A 29 27.01 -11.20 9.10
CA GLN A 29 27.11 -11.99 10.33
C GLN A 29 26.14 -11.52 11.42
N ALA A 30 25.02 -10.89 11.01
CA ALA A 30 23.97 -10.45 11.92
C ALA A 30 23.48 -11.53 12.91
N PRO A 31 23.26 -12.81 12.50
CA PRO A 31 22.85 -13.84 13.45
C PRO A 31 23.90 -14.09 14.55
N ARG A 32 25.18 -14.07 14.19
CA ARG A 32 26.31 -14.33 15.10
C ARG A 32 26.49 -13.18 16.10
N LEU A 33 26.28 -11.94 15.67
CA LEU A 33 26.25 -10.76 16.54
C LEU A 33 25.13 -10.83 17.58
N LEU A 34 23.93 -11.24 17.16
CA LEU A 34 22.79 -11.42 18.06
C LEU A 34 23.06 -12.51 19.11
N ASP A 35 23.70 -13.61 18.72
CA ASP A 35 24.05 -14.69 19.66
C ASP A 35 25.12 -14.26 20.68
N ILE A 36 26.14 -13.49 20.27
CA ILE A 36 27.15 -12.95 21.18
C ILE A 36 26.52 -11.98 22.18
N ARG A 37 25.59 -11.12 21.72
CA ARG A 37 24.82 -10.21 22.58
C ARG A 37 23.96 -10.97 23.59
N ARG A 38 23.25 -12.01 23.16
CA ARG A 38 22.41 -12.84 24.04
C ARG A 38 23.24 -13.53 25.11
N ARG A 39 24.41 -14.10 24.74
CA ARG A 39 25.36 -14.70 25.70
C ARG A 39 25.90 -13.68 26.70
N ALA A 40 26.23 -12.47 26.24
CA ALA A 40 26.72 -11.41 27.12
C ALA A 40 25.66 -10.93 28.13
N LEU A 41 24.37 -11.01 27.76
CA LEU A 41 23.22 -10.65 28.60
C LEU A 41 22.66 -11.83 29.42
N GLY A 42 23.22 -13.04 29.29
CA GLY A 42 22.74 -14.23 30.01
C GLY A 42 21.38 -14.77 29.55
N LEU A 43 20.92 -14.41 28.34
CA LEU A 43 19.56 -14.70 27.83
C LEU A 43 19.42 -16.11 27.21
N GLN A 44 20.25 -17.08 27.57
CA GLN A 44 20.34 -18.36 26.83
C GLN A 44 19.24 -19.39 27.13
N ALA A 45 18.42 -19.22 28.17
CA ALA A 45 17.53 -20.29 28.65
C ALA A 45 16.20 -20.48 27.88
N ASP A 46 15.65 -19.46 27.20
CA ASP A 46 14.26 -19.55 26.69
C ASP A 46 14.12 -19.66 25.15
N HIS A 47 15.22 -19.76 24.41
CA HIS A 47 15.18 -19.58 22.96
C HIS A 47 14.56 -20.74 22.17
N GLN A 48 14.62 -21.99 22.66
CA GLN A 48 14.00 -23.11 21.95
C GLN A 48 12.47 -23.07 22.04
N SER A 49 11.92 -22.61 23.17
CA SER A 49 10.48 -22.46 23.35
C SER A 49 9.92 -21.23 22.60
N ALA A 50 10.62 -20.10 22.67
CA ALA A 50 10.24 -18.88 21.95
C ALA A 50 10.35 -19.01 20.41
N ALA A 51 11.36 -19.71 19.89
CA ALA A 51 11.51 -19.94 18.44
C ALA A 51 10.47 -20.93 17.89
N SER A 52 9.99 -21.88 18.69
CA SER A 52 8.93 -22.82 18.31
C SER A 52 7.57 -22.12 18.26
N ALA A 53 7.24 -21.28 19.26
CA ALA A 53 6.01 -20.49 19.30
C ALA A 53 5.97 -19.34 18.27
N ALA A 54 7.13 -18.80 17.85
CA ALA A 54 7.22 -17.74 16.84
C ALA A 54 6.91 -18.24 15.40
N ARG A 55 7.10 -19.52 15.11
CA ARG A 55 6.86 -20.09 13.76
C ARG A 55 5.37 -20.05 13.35
N PRO A 56 4.40 -20.47 14.20
CA PRO A 56 2.97 -20.32 13.91
C PRO A 56 2.55 -18.86 13.65
N ALA A 57 3.00 -17.92 14.49
CA ALA A 57 2.64 -16.50 14.34
C ALA A 57 3.21 -15.87 13.05
N ALA A 58 4.45 -16.20 12.70
CA ALA A 58 5.06 -15.75 11.44
C ALA A 58 4.32 -16.30 10.21
N ARG A 59 3.91 -17.58 10.25
CA ARG A 59 3.10 -18.20 9.19
C ARG A 59 1.73 -17.55 9.08
N ALA A 60 1.03 -17.31 10.19
CA ALA A 60 -0.27 -16.63 10.20
C ALA A 60 -0.17 -15.22 9.60
N THR A 61 0.87 -14.47 9.96
CA THR A 61 1.14 -13.14 9.37
C THR A 61 1.36 -13.22 7.86
N GLN A 62 2.12 -14.21 7.38
CA GLN A 62 2.38 -14.39 5.95
C GLN A 62 1.11 -14.73 5.18
N ILE A 63 0.26 -15.59 5.72
CA ILE A 63 -1.05 -15.93 5.14
C ILE A 63 -1.94 -14.69 5.07
N ALA A 64 -2.02 -13.91 6.15
CA ALA A 64 -2.78 -12.67 6.17
C ALA A 64 -2.29 -11.66 5.11
N ARG A 65 -0.97 -11.53 4.93
CA ARG A 65 -0.38 -10.69 3.87
C ARG A 65 -0.78 -11.17 2.47
N GLN A 66 -0.76 -12.48 2.23
CA GLN A 66 -1.17 -13.05 0.94
C GLN A 66 -2.64 -12.79 0.66
N LYS A 67 -3.52 -12.98 1.65
CA LYS A 67 -4.96 -12.66 1.54
C LYS A 67 -5.21 -11.19 1.21
N VAL A 68 -4.55 -10.27 1.93
CA VAL A 68 -4.64 -8.82 1.64
C VAL A 68 -4.19 -8.54 0.22
N LYS A 69 -3.04 -9.08 -0.21
CA LYS A 69 -2.51 -8.84 -1.56
C LYS A 69 -3.45 -9.37 -2.65
N ALA A 70 -4.00 -10.58 -2.48
CA ALA A 70 -4.98 -11.15 -3.40
C ALA A 70 -6.23 -10.26 -3.49
N LEU A 71 -6.74 -9.80 -2.35
CA LEU A 71 -7.87 -8.89 -2.29
C LEU A 71 -7.59 -7.56 -3.00
N GLN A 72 -6.39 -6.98 -2.82
CA GLN A 72 -6.00 -5.72 -3.48
C GLN A 72 -5.98 -5.85 -5.01
N ASN A 73 -5.51 -6.98 -5.54
CA ASN A 73 -5.46 -7.22 -6.99
C ASN A 73 -6.85 -7.34 -7.62
N GLU A 74 -7.80 -7.95 -6.92
CA GLU A 74 -9.15 -8.24 -7.41
C GLU A 74 -10.20 -7.22 -6.91
N PHE A 75 -9.78 -6.22 -6.13
CA PHE A 75 -10.68 -5.34 -5.39
C PHE A 75 -11.75 -4.66 -6.27
N TRP A 76 -11.37 -4.23 -7.47
CA TRP A 76 -12.28 -3.52 -8.37
C TRP A 76 -13.13 -4.44 -9.24
N THR A 77 -12.87 -5.74 -9.25
CA THR A 77 -13.61 -6.73 -10.04
C THR A 77 -14.58 -7.56 -9.21
N LEU A 78 -14.27 -7.79 -7.93
CA LEU A 78 -15.13 -8.56 -7.02
C LEU A 78 -16.44 -7.83 -6.70
N PRO A 79 -17.53 -8.55 -6.41
CA PRO A 79 -18.75 -7.99 -5.80
C PRO A 79 -18.47 -7.43 -4.40
N LEU A 80 -19.28 -6.46 -3.95
CA LEU A 80 -19.11 -5.81 -2.63
C LEU A 80 -19.20 -6.83 -1.49
N ASP A 81 -20.22 -7.70 -1.50
CA ASP A 81 -20.43 -8.73 -0.48
C ASP A 81 -19.26 -9.73 -0.37
N GLU A 82 -18.53 -9.95 -1.46
CA GLU A 82 -17.35 -10.80 -1.43
C GLU A 82 -16.13 -10.08 -0.85
N ILE A 83 -15.99 -8.78 -1.12
CA ILE A 83 -14.94 -7.95 -0.51
C ILE A 83 -15.11 -7.91 1.01
N GLU A 84 -16.34 -7.65 1.48
CA GLU A 84 -16.66 -7.60 2.90
C GLU A 84 -16.35 -8.94 3.60
N ARG A 85 -16.86 -10.05 3.05
CA ARG A 85 -16.54 -11.40 3.55
C ARG A 85 -15.03 -11.65 3.58
N ARG A 86 -14.29 -11.31 2.51
CA ARG A 86 -12.84 -11.52 2.47
C ARG A 86 -12.11 -10.67 3.52
N LEU A 87 -12.53 -9.42 3.74
CA LEU A 87 -11.98 -8.54 4.78
C LEU A 87 -12.18 -9.12 6.19
N GLU A 88 -13.34 -9.70 6.47
CA GLU A 88 -13.65 -10.35 7.76
C GLU A 88 -12.76 -11.58 8.03
N THR A 89 -12.39 -12.33 7.00
CA THR A 89 -11.50 -13.51 7.16
C THR A 89 -10.02 -13.17 7.40
N ILE A 90 -9.64 -11.90 7.33
CA ILE A 90 -8.26 -11.46 7.55
C ILE A 90 -8.07 -11.22 9.05
N ASP A 91 -7.36 -12.14 9.69
CA ASP A 91 -7.01 -12.02 11.09
C ASP A 91 -6.00 -10.88 11.31
N THR A 92 -6.50 -9.76 11.83
CA THR A 92 -5.70 -8.59 12.19
C THR A 92 -5.14 -8.67 13.62
N GLN A 93 -5.63 -9.59 14.46
CA GLN A 93 -5.12 -9.77 15.82
C GLN A 93 -3.71 -10.37 15.78
N ASN A 94 -3.51 -11.37 14.94
CA ASN A 94 -2.19 -12.00 14.73
C ASN A 94 -1.29 -11.23 13.75
N ALA A 95 -1.82 -10.22 13.04
CA ALA A 95 -1.09 -9.38 12.10
C ALA A 95 -1.44 -7.89 12.24
N PRO A 96 -1.13 -7.25 13.39
CA PRO A 96 -1.57 -5.88 13.69
C PRO A 96 -1.06 -4.84 12.68
N ALA A 97 0.09 -5.09 12.05
CA ALA A 97 0.63 -4.24 10.99
C ALA A 97 -0.28 -4.13 9.75
N LEU A 98 -1.21 -5.07 9.55
CA LEU A 98 -2.16 -5.06 8.44
C LEU A 98 -3.49 -4.37 8.80
N ALA A 99 -3.76 -4.10 10.07
CA ALA A 99 -5.04 -3.56 10.53
C ALA A 99 -5.38 -2.23 9.84
N ALA A 100 -4.40 -1.34 9.68
CA ALA A 100 -4.59 -0.08 8.98
C ALA A 100 -4.99 -0.27 7.51
N THR A 101 -4.37 -1.22 6.82
CA THR A 101 -4.68 -1.56 5.42
C THR A 101 -6.07 -2.18 5.29
N VAL A 102 -6.44 -3.12 6.16
CA VAL A 102 -7.76 -3.76 6.16
C VAL A 102 -8.85 -2.73 6.41
N ARG A 103 -8.72 -1.88 7.43
CA ARG A 103 -9.67 -0.79 7.66
C ARG A 103 -9.80 0.14 6.45
N ARG A 104 -8.67 0.51 5.85
CA ARG A 104 -8.64 1.37 4.66
C ARG A 104 -9.42 0.74 3.51
N LEU A 105 -9.18 -0.55 3.21
CA LEU A 105 -9.91 -1.27 2.17
C LEU A 105 -11.41 -1.34 2.48
N GLY A 106 -11.80 -1.52 3.74
CA GLY A 106 -13.20 -1.45 4.17
C GLY A 106 -13.85 -0.09 3.88
N VAL A 107 -13.16 1.00 4.21
CA VAL A 107 -13.66 2.36 3.88
C VAL A 107 -13.77 2.56 2.36
N VAL A 108 -12.79 2.09 1.58
CA VAL A 108 -12.85 2.18 0.11
C VAL A 108 -14.01 1.35 -0.43
N ALA A 109 -14.27 0.17 0.13
CA ALA A 109 -15.36 -0.71 -0.30
C ALA A 109 -16.71 -0.04 -0.07
N ALA A 110 -16.94 0.50 1.13
CA ALA A 110 -18.16 1.24 1.47
C ALA A 110 -18.39 2.48 0.58
N ASN A 111 -17.32 3.10 0.08
CA ASN A 111 -17.39 4.29 -0.78
C ASN A 111 -17.18 3.96 -2.28
N ARG A 112 -17.20 2.69 -2.69
CA ARG A 112 -16.99 2.27 -4.08
C ARG A 112 -17.96 2.92 -5.08
N PRO A 113 -19.26 3.09 -4.78
CA PRO A 113 -20.18 3.78 -5.69
C PRO A 113 -19.79 5.24 -5.97
N MET A 114 -19.20 5.92 -4.98
CA MET A 114 -18.74 7.31 -5.14
C MET A 114 -17.60 7.42 -6.16
N PHE A 115 -16.77 6.39 -6.33
CA PHE A 115 -15.77 6.36 -7.41
C PHE A 115 -16.39 6.31 -8.80
N ALA A 116 -17.54 5.64 -8.97
CA ALA A 116 -18.25 5.65 -10.24
C ALA A 116 -18.86 7.03 -10.51
N GLN A 117 -19.45 7.66 -9.49
CA GLN A 117 -20.00 9.02 -9.59
C GLN A 117 -18.92 10.05 -9.94
N MET A 118 -17.73 9.95 -9.33
CA MET A 118 -16.60 10.83 -9.65
C MET A 118 -16.19 10.81 -11.12
N VAL A 119 -16.32 9.66 -11.81
CA VAL A 119 -16.00 9.55 -13.24
C VAL A 119 -17.07 10.21 -14.11
N GLN A 120 -18.31 10.29 -13.63
CA GLN A 120 -19.44 10.91 -14.33
C GLN A 120 -19.50 12.44 -14.17
N GLU A 121 -18.73 13.01 -13.23
CA GLU A 121 -18.67 14.45 -13.03
C GLU A 121 -18.17 15.17 -14.29
N ARG A 122 -18.86 16.23 -14.73
CA ARG A 122 -18.54 16.98 -15.97
C ARG A 122 -17.09 17.47 -16.04
N ARG A 123 -16.47 17.72 -14.90
CA ARG A 123 -15.09 18.23 -14.76
C ARG A 123 -14.15 17.20 -14.12
N ALA A 124 -14.50 15.91 -14.22
CA ALA A 124 -13.65 14.83 -13.71
C ALA A 124 -12.30 14.82 -14.41
N ASP A 125 -11.24 14.75 -13.62
CA ASP A 125 -9.90 14.49 -14.12
C ASP A 125 -9.66 12.98 -14.12
N LEU A 126 -9.94 12.30 -15.25
CA LEU A 126 -9.88 10.84 -15.31
C LEU A 126 -8.50 10.26 -14.93
N PRO A 127 -7.36 10.85 -15.35
CA PRO A 127 -6.05 10.38 -14.89
C PRO A 127 -5.86 10.50 -13.37
N LEU A 128 -6.33 11.59 -12.74
CA LEU A 128 -6.31 11.73 -11.28
C LEU A 128 -7.17 10.67 -10.61
N VAL A 129 -8.40 10.46 -11.08
CA VAL A 129 -9.31 9.45 -10.51
C VAL A 129 -8.73 8.06 -10.64
N ARG A 130 -8.08 7.73 -11.76
CA ARG A 130 -7.39 6.44 -11.95
C ARG A 130 -6.21 6.28 -10.98
N ALA A 131 -5.36 7.30 -10.87
CA ALA A 131 -4.24 7.29 -9.93
C ALA A 131 -4.73 7.17 -8.48
N PHE A 132 -5.82 7.85 -8.14
CA PHE A 132 -6.45 7.80 -6.83
C PHE A 132 -7.01 6.40 -6.53
N LYS A 133 -7.76 5.78 -7.46
CA LYS A 133 -8.24 4.40 -7.33
C LYS A 133 -7.11 3.39 -7.08
N SER A 134 -5.99 3.57 -7.78
CA SER A 134 -4.80 2.72 -7.59
C SER A 134 -4.17 2.97 -6.22
N ALA A 135 -3.95 4.23 -5.84
CA ALA A 135 -3.31 4.60 -4.59
C ALA A 135 -4.09 4.14 -3.33
N VAL A 136 -5.43 4.11 -3.38
CA VAL A 136 -6.24 3.72 -2.22
C VAL A 136 -6.32 2.24 -1.95
N VAL A 137 -6.11 1.41 -2.98
CA VAL A 137 -6.16 -0.04 -2.87
C VAL A 137 -4.76 -0.64 -2.76
N ALA A 138 -3.77 -0.09 -3.44
CA ALA A 138 -2.43 -0.67 -3.53
C ALA A 138 -1.70 -0.75 -2.18
N ALA A 139 -0.71 -1.64 -2.10
CA ALA A 139 0.20 -1.69 -0.96
C ALA A 139 0.97 -0.36 -0.85
N THR A 140 1.39 0.02 0.36
CA THR A 140 1.99 1.36 0.63
C THR A 140 3.11 1.74 -0.34
N GLY A 141 4.00 0.79 -0.69
CA GLY A 141 5.07 1.03 -1.67
C GLY A 141 4.51 1.30 -3.08
N GLU A 142 3.62 0.45 -3.57
CA GLU A 142 2.97 0.57 -4.87
C GLU A 142 2.11 1.83 -5.00
N ALA A 143 1.41 2.20 -3.91
CA ALA A 143 0.65 3.44 -3.84
C ALA A 143 1.55 4.67 -4.01
N GLY A 144 2.76 4.65 -3.45
CA GLY A 144 3.77 5.69 -3.68
C GLY A 144 4.15 5.82 -5.15
N PHE A 145 4.42 4.70 -5.82
CA PHE A 145 4.72 4.69 -7.26
C PHE A 145 3.58 5.23 -8.11
N ALA A 146 2.32 4.87 -7.80
CA ALA A 146 1.15 5.38 -8.52
C ALA A 146 1.02 6.91 -8.40
N LYS A 147 1.24 7.45 -7.19
CA LYS A 147 1.21 8.89 -6.93
C LYS A 147 2.33 9.64 -7.65
N GLU A 148 3.54 9.11 -7.58
CA GLU A 148 4.72 9.70 -8.22
C GLU A 148 4.58 9.72 -9.73
N ARG A 149 4.16 8.61 -10.34
CA ARG A 149 3.88 8.53 -11.77
C ARG A 149 2.84 9.56 -12.20
N PHE A 150 1.79 9.75 -11.39
CA PHE A 150 0.80 10.78 -11.67
C PHE A 150 1.38 12.20 -11.57
N LEU A 151 2.19 12.49 -10.54
CA LEU A 151 2.85 13.79 -10.39
C LEU A 151 3.75 14.11 -11.59
N GLN A 152 4.54 13.13 -12.05
CA GLN A 152 5.41 13.25 -13.21
C GLN A 152 4.62 13.56 -14.49
N SER A 153 3.42 12.99 -14.65
CA SER A 153 2.55 13.26 -15.81
C SER A 153 2.04 14.70 -15.90
N ILE A 154 2.09 15.48 -14.81
CA ILE A 154 1.64 16.87 -14.80
C ILE A 154 2.78 17.72 -15.35
N HIS A 155 2.91 17.87 -16.67
CA HIS A 155 3.97 18.73 -17.23
C HIS A 155 3.60 20.21 -17.25
N GLN A 156 2.36 20.53 -17.62
CA GLN A 156 1.91 21.90 -17.89
C GLN A 156 1.19 22.56 -16.70
N ARG A 157 1.29 23.90 -16.60
CA ARG A 157 0.57 24.70 -15.58
C ARG A 157 -0.95 24.67 -15.75
N SER A 158 -1.45 24.60 -16.98
CA SER A 158 -2.87 24.40 -17.30
C SER A 158 -3.39 23.08 -16.71
N ARG A 159 -2.66 21.98 -16.95
CA ARG A 159 -2.95 20.65 -16.40
C ARG A 159 -3.00 20.68 -14.88
N LEU A 160 -2.02 21.29 -14.23
CA LEU A 160 -2.00 21.45 -12.77
C LEU A 160 -3.25 22.18 -12.24
N ARG A 161 -3.66 23.29 -12.88
CA ARG A 161 -4.88 24.01 -12.47
C ARG A 161 -6.12 23.13 -12.56
N ASN A 162 -6.23 22.28 -13.58
CA ASN A 162 -7.34 21.34 -13.72
C ASN A 162 -7.33 20.26 -12.64
N VAL A 163 -6.16 19.68 -12.36
CA VAL A 163 -5.98 18.72 -11.26
C VAL A 163 -6.35 19.35 -9.92
N GLN A 164 -5.90 20.57 -9.63
CA GLN A 164 -6.25 21.27 -8.38
C GLN A 164 -7.75 21.55 -8.26
N ARG A 165 -8.43 21.91 -9.36
CA ARG A 165 -9.89 22.05 -9.36
C ARG A 165 -10.57 20.72 -9.08
N ALA A 166 -10.12 19.63 -9.71
CA ALA A 166 -10.67 18.30 -9.47
C ALA A 166 -10.45 17.86 -8.01
N VAL A 167 -9.27 18.11 -7.43
CA VAL A 167 -9.00 17.84 -6.00
C VAL A 167 -9.93 18.63 -5.08
N ARG A 168 -10.21 19.91 -5.37
CA ARG A 168 -11.20 20.69 -4.60
C ARG A 168 -12.60 20.09 -4.73
N THR A 169 -13.03 19.71 -5.93
CA THR A 169 -14.30 19.01 -6.12
C THR A 169 -14.36 17.72 -5.29
N ILE A 170 -13.27 16.94 -5.25
CA ILE A 170 -13.19 15.73 -4.43
C ILE A 170 -13.32 16.04 -2.95
N ARG A 171 -12.62 17.07 -2.47
CA ARG A 171 -12.70 17.53 -1.08
C ARG A 171 -14.12 17.95 -0.68
N ASP A 172 -14.79 18.70 -1.54
CA ASP A 172 -16.07 19.33 -1.22
C ASP A 172 -17.24 18.34 -1.39
N LYS A 173 -17.21 17.46 -2.41
CA LYS A 173 -18.28 16.49 -2.70
C LYS A 173 -18.08 15.11 -2.08
N TYR A 174 -16.83 14.68 -1.88
CA TYR A 174 -16.49 13.33 -1.41
C TYR A 174 -15.49 13.38 -0.24
N PRO A 175 -15.86 14.01 0.89
CA PRO A 175 -14.93 14.27 2.00
C PRO A 175 -14.37 12.98 2.63
N THR A 176 -15.16 11.91 2.66
CA THR A 176 -14.73 10.59 3.14
C THR A 176 -13.59 10.01 2.30
N LEU A 177 -13.70 10.12 0.97
CA LEU A 177 -12.66 9.70 0.05
C LEU A 177 -11.44 10.63 0.11
N TYR A 178 -11.66 11.93 0.21
CA TYR A 178 -10.59 12.90 0.37
C TYR A 178 -9.70 12.59 1.59
N ALA A 179 -10.31 12.21 2.72
CA ALA A 179 -9.59 11.86 3.94
C ALA A 179 -8.62 10.68 3.78
N LEU A 180 -8.90 9.74 2.87
CA LEU A 180 -8.03 8.59 2.61
C LEU A 180 -6.66 8.96 2.04
N GLU A 181 -6.58 10.10 1.34
CA GLU A 181 -5.38 10.57 0.65
C GLU A 181 -5.14 12.07 0.83
N ARG A 182 -5.52 12.58 2.00
CA ARG A 182 -5.46 14.00 2.34
C ARG A 182 -4.07 14.60 2.09
N ASP A 183 -3.02 13.95 2.56
CA ASP A 183 -1.65 14.47 2.46
C ASP A 183 -1.19 14.60 1.01
N TRP A 184 -1.55 13.62 0.18
CA TRP A 184 -1.24 13.66 -1.25
C TRP A 184 -2.03 14.74 -1.98
N PHE A 185 -3.32 14.88 -1.68
CA PHE A 185 -4.14 15.94 -2.23
C PHE A 185 -3.69 17.34 -1.81
N GLU A 186 -3.29 17.52 -0.55
CA GLU A 186 -2.68 18.76 -0.05
C GLU A 186 -1.39 19.09 -0.80
N THR A 187 -0.56 18.09 -1.07
CA THR A 187 0.65 18.25 -1.89
C THR A 187 0.30 18.75 -3.30
N LEU A 188 -0.71 18.18 -3.95
CA LEU A 188 -1.19 18.62 -5.26
C LEU A 188 -1.74 20.06 -5.24
N LEU A 189 -2.43 20.46 -4.17
CA LEU A 189 -2.97 21.81 -4.01
C LEU A 189 -1.87 22.86 -3.77
N ARG A 190 -0.78 22.49 -3.09
CA ARG A 190 0.36 23.38 -2.80
C ARG A 190 1.37 23.46 -3.94
N MET A 191 1.38 22.46 -4.83
CA MET A 191 2.29 22.41 -5.97
C MET A 191 2.14 23.66 -6.84
N LYS A 192 3.28 24.26 -7.20
CA LYS A 192 3.37 25.39 -8.13
C LYS A 192 4.29 24.97 -9.28
N LYS A 193 3.88 25.29 -10.51
CA LYS A 193 4.76 25.18 -11.68
C LYS A 193 5.11 26.57 -12.19
N PRO A 194 6.40 26.86 -12.46
CA PRO A 194 6.77 28.09 -13.13
C PRO A 194 6.03 28.17 -14.47
N ALA A 195 5.67 29.39 -14.88
CA ALA A 195 5.23 29.57 -16.26
C ALA A 195 6.42 29.17 -17.14
N ALA A 196 6.22 28.19 -18.02
CA ALA A 196 7.26 27.75 -18.92
C ALA A 196 7.74 28.96 -19.73
N ALA A 197 8.98 29.40 -19.52
CA ALA A 197 9.71 30.10 -20.55
C ALA A 197 9.85 29.08 -21.70
N SER A 198 9.52 29.50 -22.91
CA SER A 198 9.65 28.71 -24.13
C SER A 198 11.09 28.19 -24.27
N VAL A 199 11.35 26.96 -23.88
CA VAL A 199 12.62 26.27 -24.10
C VAL A 199 12.28 24.93 -24.75
N GLY A 200 12.96 24.67 -25.86
CA GLY A 200 12.59 23.75 -26.93
C GLY A 200 12.20 22.34 -26.48
N ASP A 201 11.25 21.79 -27.23
CA ASP A 201 10.79 20.41 -27.17
C ASP A 201 11.94 19.43 -27.37
N GLU A 202 12.28 18.68 -26.31
CA GLU A 202 12.83 17.34 -26.46
C GLU A 202 11.82 16.38 -25.80
N PRO A 203 11.18 15.47 -26.56
CA PRO A 203 10.19 14.56 -26.00
C PRO A 203 10.90 13.55 -25.09
N PRO A 204 10.51 13.42 -23.81
CA PRO A 204 11.09 12.40 -22.94
C PRO A 204 10.73 11.01 -23.46
N ALA A 205 11.74 10.14 -23.49
CA ALA A 205 11.66 8.76 -23.90
C ALA A 205 10.43 8.05 -23.32
N THR A 206 9.64 7.45 -24.21
CA THR A 206 8.45 6.65 -23.93
C THR A 206 8.83 5.47 -23.03
N GLN A 207 8.79 5.66 -21.71
CA GLN A 207 8.83 4.57 -20.76
C GLN A 207 7.59 3.69 -20.95
N ARG A 208 7.81 2.50 -21.50
CA ARG A 208 6.77 1.49 -21.72
C ARG A 208 5.97 1.23 -20.42
N PRO A 209 4.63 1.14 -20.49
CA PRO A 209 3.82 0.79 -19.34
C PRO A 209 4.06 -0.68 -18.95
N PHE A 210 4.70 -0.93 -17.80
CA PHE A 210 4.84 -2.28 -17.23
C PHE A 210 3.55 -2.78 -16.54
N PHE A 211 2.49 -1.96 -16.52
CA PHE A 211 1.14 -2.36 -16.12
C PHE A 211 0.13 -1.84 -17.14
N ASP A 212 0.08 -2.49 -18.30
CA ASP A 212 -1.22 -2.76 -18.92
C ASP A 212 -1.93 -3.79 -18.02
N LEU A 213 -2.50 -3.31 -16.92
CA LEU A 213 -3.73 -3.92 -16.46
C LEU A 213 -4.69 -3.67 -17.61
N GLN A 214 -4.83 -4.67 -18.49
CA GLN A 214 -5.95 -4.86 -19.39
C GLN A 214 -7.23 -4.75 -18.56
N PHE A 215 -7.63 -3.52 -18.27
CA PHE A 215 -8.97 -3.18 -17.83
C PHE A 215 -9.82 -3.27 -19.09
N SER A 216 -9.99 -4.50 -19.56
CA SER A 216 -10.70 -4.86 -20.78
C SER A 216 -12.17 -4.52 -20.57
N TRP A 217 -12.53 -3.29 -20.93
CA TRP A 217 -13.91 -2.88 -21.15
C TRP A 217 -14.62 -3.80 -22.16
N TRP A 218 -13.86 -4.58 -22.94
CA TRP A 218 -14.41 -5.54 -23.90
C TRP A 218 -15.19 -6.69 -23.26
N TRP A 219 -15.03 -7.01 -21.97
CA TRP A 219 -15.86 -8.03 -21.29
C TRP A 219 -17.15 -7.48 -20.65
N VAL A 220 -17.23 -6.17 -20.40
CA VAL A 220 -18.42 -5.54 -19.80
C VAL A 220 -19.54 -5.37 -20.83
N PHE A 221 -19.22 -5.18 -22.11
CA PHE A 221 -20.22 -5.09 -23.18
C PHE A 221 -20.93 -6.41 -23.53
N PRO A 222 -20.26 -7.57 -23.70
CA PRO A 222 -20.94 -8.82 -24.03
C PRO A 222 -21.79 -9.37 -22.87
N THR A 223 -21.39 -9.17 -21.61
CA THR A 223 -22.17 -9.62 -20.45
C THR A 223 -23.50 -8.87 -20.31
N MET A 224 -23.51 -7.55 -20.53
CA MET A 224 -24.74 -6.76 -20.63
C MET A 224 -25.60 -7.17 -21.83
N PHE A 225 -25.00 -7.53 -22.97
CA PHE A 225 -25.73 -7.96 -24.17
C PHE A 225 -26.40 -9.34 -23.97
N ILE A 226 -25.71 -10.29 -23.33
CA ILE A 226 -26.24 -11.63 -23.03
C ILE A 226 -27.40 -11.54 -22.03
N VAL A 227 -27.26 -10.75 -20.96
CA VAL A 227 -28.36 -10.57 -19.98
C VAL A 227 -29.58 -9.89 -20.63
N ARG A 228 -29.37 -8.89 -21.49
CA ARG A 228 -30.47 -8.22 -22.21
C ARG A 228 -31.11 -9.13 -23.27
N MET A 229 -30.35 -10.04 -23.88
CA MET A 229 -30.89 -11.00 -24.84
C MET A 229 -31.70 -12.09 -24.13
N LEU A 230 -31.23 -12.63 -23.01
CA LEU A 230 -31.95 -13.63 -22.21
C LEU A 230 -33.26 -13.07 -21.64
N LEU A 231 -33.26 -11.81 -21.17
CA LEU A 231 -34.48 -11.14 -20.73
C LEU A 231 -35.49 -10.93 -21.87
N ARG A 232 -35.03 -10.73 -23.11
CA ARG A 232 -35.91 -10.52 -24.27
C ARG A 232 -36.53 -11.83 -24.77
N ILE A 233 -35.82 -12.94 -24.65
CA ILE A 233 -36.31 -14.28 -25.01
C ILE A 233 -37.38 -14.74 -24.01
N MET A 234 -37.19 -14.52 -22.71
CA MET A 234 -38.20 -14.90 -21.70
C MET A 234 -39.50 -14.10 -21.81
N THR A 235 -39.48 -12.90 -22.39
CA THR A 235 -40.69 -12.08 -22.56
C THR A 235 -41.46 -12.33 -23.86
N SER A 236 -40.98 -13.18 -24.78
CA SER A 236 -41.66 -13.43 -26.06
C SER A 236 -42.43 -14.74 -26.14
N GLU A 237 -42.65 -15.43 -25.01
CA GLU A 237 -43.45 -16.67 -24.94
C GLU A 237 -44.84 -16.47 -24.27
N HIS A 238 -45.33 -15.23 -24.22
CA HIS A 238 -46.71 -14.90 -23.87
C HIS A 238 -47.32 -14.01 -24.95
#